data_AF-A0A410WX85-F1
#
_entry.id   AF-A0A410WX85-F1
#
_cell.length_a   1.000
_cell.length_b   1.000
_cell.length_c   1.000
_cell.angle_alpha   90.00
_cell.angle_beta   90.00
_cell.angle_gamma   90.00
#
_symmetry.space_group_name_H-M   'P 1'
#
loop_
_entity.id
_entity.type
_entity.pdbx_description
1 polymer ?
#
loop_
_entity_poly.entity_id
_entity_poly.type
_entity_poly.pdbx_seq_one_letter_code
_entity_poly.pdbx_strand_id
1 'polypeptide(L)'
;MSRQSTLVEKYRKEVYRIGWRIQYKARVISNREYAVSDNAYSFTAGSFTESSDSRLDMLALIQSLPSRAGRIVLHELFIQDKTEAQVAKDLNMTQQAVNKWKRKMLRFLSQTKNSSISSG
;
A
#
# COMPACT_ATOMS: atom_id res chain seq x y z
N MET A 1 18.96 -28.28 -15.84
CA MET A 1 17.71 -27.48 -15.72
C MET A 1 17.93 -26.12 -16.37
N SER A 2 17.15 -25.76 -17.39
CA SER A 2 17.48 -24.64 -18.28
C SER A 2 17.22 -23.28 -17.65
N ARG A 3 18.15 -22.33 -17.88
CA ARG A 3 18.12 -20.95 -17.37
C ARG A 3 16.89 -20.14 -17.83
N GLN A 4 16.16 -20.61 -18.85
CA GLN A 4 14.94 -19.97 -19.33
C GLN A 4 13.70 -20.29 -18.48
N SER A 5 13.61 -21.50 -17.93
CA SER A 5 12.53 -21.89 -17.02
C SER A 5 12.48 -20.98 -15.78
N THR A 6 13.65 -20.59 -15.26
CA THR A 6 13.74 -19.71 -14.07
C THR A 6 13.34 -18.27 -14.35
N LEU A 7 13.48 -17.79 -15.59
CA LEU A 7 13.08 -16.44 -16.00
C LEU A 7 11.55 -16.35 -16.14
N VAL A 8 10.95 -17.33 -16.81
CA VAL A 8 9.49 -17.45 -16.94
C VAL A 8 8.82 -17.57 -15.58
N GLU A 9 9.39 -18.35 -14.66
CA GLU A 9 8.91 -18.48 -13.28
C GLU A 9 8.89 -17.13 -12.54
N LYS A 10 9.92 -16.29 -12.74
CA LYS A 10 10.00 -14.96 -12.14
C LYS A 10 8.90 -14.04 -12.66
N TYR A 11 8.73 -13.96 -13.99
CA TYR A 11 7.70 -13.11 -14.57
C TYR A 11 6.30 -13.58 -14.19
N ARG A 12 6.06 -14.89 -14.15
CA ARG A 12 4.81 -15.46 -13.67
C ARG A 12 4.50 -15.02 -12.24
N LYS A 13 5.48 -15.09 -11.33
CA LYS A 13 5.30 -14.60 -9.94
C LYS A 13 4.95 -13.11 -9.90
N GLU A 14 5.60 -12.28 -10.71
CA GLU A 14 5.30 -10.85 -10.77
C GLU A 14 3.89 -10.57 -11.32
N VAL A 15 3.46 -11.26 -12.38
CA VAL A 15 2.10 -11.16 -12.92
C VAL A 15 1.06 -11.58 -11.88
N TYR A 16 1.26 -12.71 -11.20
CA TYR A 16 0.39 -13.17 -10.12
C TYR A 16 0.31 -12.16 -8.97
N ARG A 17 1.43 -11.52 -8.66
CA ARG A 17 1.51 -10.52 -7.60
C ARG A 17 0.78 -9.23 -7.97
N ILE A 18 0.90 -8.78 -9.22
CA ILE A 18 0.14 -7.65 -9.75
C ILE A 18 -1.36 -7.99 -9.72
N GLY A 19 -1.74 -9.17 -10.21
CA GLY A 19 -3.13 -9.64 -10.17
C GLY A 19 -3.69 -9.69 -8.75
N TRP A 20 -2.94 -10.23 -7.79
CA TRP A 20 -3.34 -10.26 -6.38
C TRP A 20 -3.51 -8.86 -5.78
N ARG A 21 -2.64 -7.91 -6.15
CA ARG A 21 -2.76 -6.52 -5.68
C ARG A 21 -3.99 -5.82 -6.26
N ILE A 22 -4.28 -6.05 -7.55
CA ILE A 22 -5.49 -5.54 -8.20
C ILE A 22 -6.73 -6.09 -7.49
N GLN A 23 -6.77 -7.41 -7.28
CA GLN A 23 -7.89 -8.07 -6.58
C GLN A 23 -8.03 -7.60 -5.13
N TYR A 24 -6.92 -7.48 -4.40
CA TYR A 24 -6.93 -6.99 -3.03
C TYR A 24 -7.40 -5.54 -2.95
N LYS A 25 -6.94 -4.67 -3.86
CA LYS A 25 -7.38 -3.27 -3.97
C LYS A 25 -8.87 -3.22 -4.28
N ALA A 26 -9.35 -4.00 -5.26
CA ALA A 26 -10.77 -4.11 -5.59
C ALA A 26 -11.59 -4.60 -4.40
N ARG A 27 -11.11 -5.58 -3.63
CA ARG A 27 -11.77 -6.07 -2.41
C ARG A 27 -11.82 -5.02 -1.31
N VAL A 28 -10.74 -4.26 -1.10
CA VAL A 28 -10.71 -3.18 -0.10
C VAL A 28 -11.63 -2.03 -0.50
N ILE A 29 -11.67 -1.67 -1.78
CA ILE A 29 -12.59 -0.67 -2.34
C ILE A 29 -14.03 -1.16 -2.17
N SER A 30 -14.35 -2.36 -2.64
CA SER A 30 -15.68 -2.98 -2.51
C SER A 30 -16.13 -3.08 -1.05
N ASN A 31 -15.27 -3.46 -0.11
CA ASN A 31 -15.62 -3.50 1.31
C ASN A 31 -15.84 -2.12 1.93
N ARG A 32 -15.24 -1.06 1.37
CA ARG A 32 -15.49 0.34 1.78
C ARG A 32 -16.77 0.88 1.14
N GLU A 33 -17.04 0.49 -0.10
CA GLU A 33 -18.24 0.86 -0.86
C GLU A 33 -19.47 0.10 -0.38
N TYR A 34 -19.36 -1.12 0.15
CA TYR A 34 -20.49 -1.84 0.75
C TYR A 34 -20.95 -1.27 2.10
N ALA A 35 -20.14 -0.40 2.72
CA ALA A 35 -20.58 0.43 3.86
C ALA A 35 -21.34 1.69 3.39
N VAL A 36 -21.33 1.97 2.09
CA VAL A 36 -22.05 3.08 1.43
C VAL A 36 -23.03 2.45 0.44
N SER A 37 -24.08 1.81 0.97
CA SER A 37 -25.23 1.50 0.12
C SER A 37 -25.80 2.82 -0.41
N ASP A 38 -25.95 2.88 -1.73
CA ASP A 38 -26.79 3.81 -2.47
C ASP A 38 -26.26 5.25 -2.61
N ASN A 39 -25.25 5.43 -3.48
CA ASN A 39 -25.23 6.64 -4.31
C ASN A 39 -24.55 6.39 -5.65
N ALA A 40 -25.37 6.38 -6.69
CA ALA A 40 -25.09 5.98 -8.06
C ALA A 40 -24.21 6.98 -8.86
N TYR A 41 -23.12 7.49 -8.29
CA TYR A 41 -22.25 8.43 -9.00
C TYR A 41 -20.77 8.06 -8.91
N SER A 42 -20.16 7.95 -10.09
CA SER A 42 -18.73 7.89 -10.41
C SER A 42 -18.12 6.50 -10.67
N PHE A 43 -18.62 5.83 -11.70
CA PHE A 43 -17.74 5.11 -12.62
C PHE A 43 -17.17 6.13 -13.62
N THR A 44 -16.29 7.01 -13.16
CA THR A 44 -15.39 7.75 -14.06
C THR A 44 -13.99 7.23 -13.82
N ALA A 45 -13.31 6.82 -14.89
CA ALA A 45 -11.90 6.46 -14.81
C ALA A 45 -11.15 7.73 -14.35
N GLY A 46 -10.78 7.77 -13.07
CA GLY A 46 -10.23 8.97 -12.45
C GLY A 46 -9.10 9.56 -13.27
N SER A 47 -9.11 10.88 -13.43
CA SER A 47 -8.13 11.62 -14.22
C SER A 47 -6.70 11.31 -13.74
N PHE A 48 -5.71 11.37 -14.65
CA PHE A 48 -4.29 11.26 -14.28
C PHE A 48 -3.91 12.20 -13.11
N THR A 49 -4.56 13.36 -13.04
CA THR A 49 -4.42 14.33 -11.95
C THR A 49 -4.88 13.76 -10.61
N GLU A 50 -6.06 13.13 -10.53
CA GLU A 50 -6.58 12.52 -9.29
C GLU A 50 -5.68 11.35 -8.82
N SER A 51 -5.14 10.57 -9.76
CA SER A 51 -4.20 9.49 -9.43
C SER A 51 -2.86 10.04 -8.92
N SER A 52 -2.40 11.19 -9.45
CA SER A 52 -1.14 11.83 -9.07
C SER A 52 -1.24 12.52 -7.72
N ASP A 53 -2.36 13.20 -7.46
CA ASP A 53 -2.68 13.83 -6.17
C ASP A 53 -2.66 12.77 -5.06
N SER A 54 -3.22 11.59 -5.33
CA SER A 54 -3.23 10.48 -4.36
C SER A 54 -1.83 9.99 -3.93
N ARG A 55 -0.83 10.09 -4.82
CA ARG A 55 0.55 9.67 -4.55
C ARG A 55 1.31 10.73 -3.74
N LEU A 56 1.10 12.00 -4.05
CA LEU A 56 1.66 13.13 -3.29
C LEU A 56 1.09 13.15 -1.86
N ASP A 57 -0.21 12.94 -1.72
CA ASP A 57 -0.87 12.81 -0.42
C ASP A 57 -0.31 11.64 0.39
N MET A 58 -0.08 10.49 -0.26
CA MET A 58 0.56 9.34 0.40
C MET A 58 1.97 9.67 0.88
N LEU A 59 2.77 10.39 0.08
CA LEU A 59 4.12 10.80 0.47
C LEU A 59 4.09 11.75 1.66
N ALA A 60 3.21 12.76 1.66
CA ALA A 60 3.04 13.68 2.77
C ALA A 60 2.62 12.94 4.07
N LEU A 61 1.68 12.00 3.96
CA LEU A 61 1.26 11.13 5.07
C LEU A 61 2.40 10.27 5.59
N ILE A 62 3.24 9.69 4.71
CA ILE A 62 4.41 8.94 5.16
C ILE A 62 5.40 9.88 5.85
N GLN A 63 5.65 11.07 5.30
CA GLN A 63 6.60 12.02 5.88
C GLN A 63 6.20 12.52 7.28
N SER A 64 4.91 12.59 7.59
CA SER A 64 4.41 12.99 8.91
C SER A 64 4.65 11.96 10.03
N LEU A 65 5.08 10.74 9.68
CA LEU A 65 5.35 9.71 10.67
C LEU A 65 6.61 10.02 11.50
N PRO A 66 6.55 9.84 12.83
CA PRO A 66 7.66 10.17 13.71
C PRO A 66 8.85 9.20 13.57
N SER A 67 8.60 7.95 13.15
CA SER A 67 9.65 6.93 13.07
C SER A 67 10.33 6.90 11.70
N ARG A 68 11.65 7.12 11.65
CA ARG A 68 12.44 6.94 10.42
C ARG A 68 12.33 5.53 9.84
N ALA A 69 12.43 4.50 10.67
CA ALA A 69 12.29 3.11 10.23
C ALA A 69 10.88 2.82 9.68
N GLY A 70 9.85 3.32 10.37
CA GLY A 70 8.47 3.19 9.89
C GLY A 70 8.20 3.92 8.57
N ARG A 71 8.79 5.11 8.38
CA ARG A 71 8.75 5.86 7.12
C ARG A 71 9.34 5.07 5.97
N ILE A 72 10.54 4.55 6.15
CA ILE A 72 11.23 3.75 5.14
C ILE A 72 10.38 2.51 4.81
N VAL A 73 9.91 1.77 5.80
CA VAL A 73 9.08 0.57 5.58
C VAL A 73 7.83 0.91 4.74
N LEU A 74 7.08 1.97 5.07
CA LEU A 74 5.90 2.33 4.29
C LEU A 74 6.24 2.88 2.90
N HIS A 75 7.31 3.65 2.76
CA HIS A 75 7.78 4.13 1.47
C HIS A 75 8.10 2.97 0.52
N GLU A 76 8.89 2.00 0.98
CA GLU A 76 9.25 0.83 0.19
C GLU A 76 8.02 -0.02 -0.21
N LEU A 77 7.05 -0.14 0.68
CA LEU A 77 5.83 -0.93 0.43
C LEU A 77 4.82 -0.24 -0.49
N PHE A 78 4.59 1.07 -0.32
CA PHE A 78 3.46 1.78 -0.94
C PHE A 78 3.88 2.75 -2.06
N ILE A 79 5.14 3.20 -2.09
CA ILE A 79 5.66 4.11 -3.13
C ILE A 79 6.50 3.35 -4.16
N GLN A 80 7.32 2.41 -3.69
CA GLN A 80 8.18 1.57 -4.53
C GLN A 80 7.58 0.19 -4.85
N ASP A 81 6.36 -0.09 -4.37
CA ASP A 81 5.64 -1.32 -4.69
C ASP A 81 6.39 -2.61 -4.33
N LYS A 82 7.31 -2.58 -3.34
CA LYS A 82 8.01 -3.78 -2.89
C LYS A 82 7.12 -4.66 -2.02
N THR A 83 7.42 -5.96 -1.99
CA THR A 83 6.79 -6.90 -1.05
C THR A 83 7.42 -6.81 0.33
N GLU A 84 6.67 -7.23 1.35
CA GLU A 84 7.22 -7.32 2.73
C GLU A 84 8.48 -8.20 2.79
N ALA A 85 8.56 -9.25 1.97
CA ALA A 85 9.75 -10.11 1.87
C ALA A 85 10.95 -9.39 1.22
N GLN A 86 10.71 -8.58 0.18
CA GLN A 86 11.77 -7.76 -0.43
C GLN A 86 12.24 -6.67 0.52
N VAL A 87 11.33 -5.97 1.20
CA VAL A 87 11.67 -4.95 2.21
C VAL A 87 12.42 -5.56 3.39
N ALA A 88 12.01 -6.75 3.83
CA ALA A 88 12.70 -7.51 4.87
C ALA A 88 14.16 -7.78 4.48
N LYS A 89 14.38 -8.22 3.25
CA LYS A 89 15.71 -8.46 2.69
C LYS A 89 16.53 -7.17 2.60
N ASP A 90 15.94 -6.10 2.05
CA ASP A 90 16.62 -4.82 1.81
C ASP A 90 17.02 -4.11 3.12
N LEU A 91 16.19 -4.25 4.16
CA LEU A 91 16.42 -3.63 5.47
C LEU A 91 17.05 -4.59 6.50
N ASN A 92 17.49 -5.77 6.06
CA ASN A 92 18.06 -6.82 6.91
C ASN A 92 17.24 -7.10 8.18
N MET A 93 15.92 -7.26 8.01
CA MET A 93 14.99 -7.56 9.09
C MET A 93 14.06 -8.71 8.71
N THR A 94 13.37 -9.30 9.69
CA THR A 94 12.39 -10.36 9.39
C THR A 94 11.14 -9.78 8.74
N GLN A 95 10.45 -10.57 7.90
CA GLN A 95 9.15 -10.17 7.34
C GLN A 95 8.12 -9.84 8.43
N GLN A 96 8.20 -10.52 9.59
CA GLN A 96 7.37 -10.22 10.75
C GLN A 96 7.67 -8.83 11.33
N ALA A 97 8.94 -8.42 11.38
CA ALA A 97 9.33 -7.08 11.80
C ALA A 97 8.79 -6.00 10.84
N VAL A 98 8.86 -6.24 9.53
CA VAL A 98 8.24 -5.35 8.51
C VAL A 98 6.74 -5.22 8.75
N ASN A 99 6.03 -6.34 8.94
CA ASN A 99 4.59 -6.34 9.20
C ASN A 99 4.24 -5.61 10.52
N LYS A 100 5.05 -5.78 11.58
CA LYS A 100 4.90 -5.06 12.84
C LYS A 100 5.02 -3.55 12.64
N TRP A 101 6.03 -3.11 11.88
CA TRP A 101 6.21 -1.69 11.53
C TRP A 101 5.04 -1.15 10.73
N LYS A 102 4.62 -1.85 9.67
CA LYS A 102 3.45 -1.50 8.85
C LYS A 102 2.21 -1.30 9.72
N ARG A 103 1.86 -2.28 10.57
CA ARG A 103 0.71 -2.18 11.48
C ARG A 103 0.84 -1.05 12.50
N LYS A 104 2.04 -0.78 13.01
CA LYS A 104 2.27 0.30 13.97
C LYS A 104 2.06 1.67 13.32
N MET A 105 2.60 1.87 12.13
CA MET A 105 2.52 3.16 11.42
C MET A 105 1.11 3.43 10.89
N LEU A 106 0.42 2.42 10.36
CA LEU A 106 -0.97 2.58 9.92
C LEU A 106 -1.92 2.94 11.08
N ARG A 107 -1.71 2.32 12.26
CA ARG A 107 -2.46 2.71 13.47
C ARG A 107 -2.20 4.15 13.87
N PHE A 108 -0.95 4.60 13.83
CA PHE A 108 -0.59 5.98 14.11
C PHE A 108 -1.32 6.94 13.15
N LEU A 109 -1.24 6.70 11.85
CA LEU A 109 -1.91 7.54 10.84
C LEU A 109 -3.43 7.57 11.03
N SER A 110 -4.03 6.43 11.36
CA SER A 110 -5.46 6.35 11.65
C SER A 110 -5.85 7.18 12.88
N GLN A 111 -5.05 7.15 13.94
CA GLN A 111 -5.29 7.94 15.14
C GLN A 111 -5.11 9.44 14.86
N THR A 112 -4.05 9.84 14.16
CA THR A 112 -3.79 11.23 13.80
C THR A 112 -4.93 11.82 12.98
N LYS A 113 -5.47 11.08 11.99
CA LYS A 113 -6.65 11.52 11.20
C LYS A 113 -7.90 11.66 12.06
N ASN A 114 -8.17 10.74 12.98
CA ASN A 114 -9.36 10.80 13.83
C ASN A 114 -9.28 11.94 14.86
N SER A 115 -8.10 12.21 15.43
CA SER A 115 -7.90 13.32 16.36
C SER A 115 -8.00 14.69 15.71
N SER A 116 -7.70 14.81 14.42
CA SER A 116 -7.87 16.07 13.67
C SER A 116 -9.32 16.32 13.21
N ILE A 117 -10.18 15.31 13.28
CA ILE A 117 -11.63 15.42 12.95
C ILE A 117 -12.48 15.74 14.20
N SER A 118 -12.01 15.44 15.42
CA SER A 118 -12.78 15.67 16.66
C SER A 118 -12.54 17.02 17.34
N SER A 119 -11.86 17.96 16.66
CA SER A 119 -11.62 19.33 17.16
C SER A 119 -12.23 20.41 16.26
N GLY A 120 -13.18 20.02 15.42
CA GLY A 120 -14.01 20.92 14.60
C GLY A 120 -15.45 20.90 15.07
#